data_AF-S3YQV4-F1
#
_entry.id   AF-S3YQV4-F1
#
_cell.length_a   1.000
_cell.length_b   1.000
_cell.length_c   1.000
_cell.angle_alpha   90.00
_cell.angle_beta   90.00
_cell.angle_gamma   90.00
#
_symmetry.space_group_name_H-M   'P 1'
#
loop_
_entity.id
_entity.type
_entity.pdbx_description
1 polymer ?
#
loop_
_entity_poly.entity_id
_entity_poly.type
_entity_poly.pdbx_seq_one_letter_code
_entity_poly.pdbx_strand_id
1 'polypeptide(L)'
;MKIKEYDTDELLLIANNVTGEYTDKQVRQAKLELYNRGVDDKVIADIMEEKEEAFMRRLDAAARAEKARMDKQNEKNRNVSYRWWEMLVIFIFAPFYLCRQHYLPSDFFPKLKQLKAEKYDLKFRQRIICLLAGDMVWIFIYWVYYSFVKN
;
A
#
# COMPACT_ATOMS: atom_id res chain seq x y z
N MET A 1 9.67 -24.58 22.27
CA MET A 1 10.91 -23.87 21.92
C MET A 1 11.96 -24.23 22.97
N LYS A 2 13.08 -24.84 22.60
CA LYS A 2 14.15 -25.21 23.54
C LYS A 2 15.15 -24.06 23.64
N ILE A 3 14.93 -23.13 24.58
CA ILE A 3 15.78 -21.94 24.78
C ILE A 3 17.25 -22.31 25.08
N LYS A 4 17.49 -23.54 25.55
CA LYS A 4 18.82 -24.12 25.81
C LYS A 4 19.70 -24.31 24.57
N GLU A 5 19.11 -24.36 23.37
CA GLU A 5 19.84 -24.54 22.11
C GLU A 5 20.21 -23.18 21.46
N TYR A 6 19.73 -22.06 22.01
CA TYR A 6 19.97 -20.71 21.47
C TYR A 6 21.32 -20.17 21.91
N ASP A 7 21.97 -19.48 20.97
CA ASP A 7 23.24 -18.81 21.24
C ASP A 7 23.04 -17.63 22.20
N THR A 8 24.10 -17.20 22.87
CA THR A 8 24.06 -16.08 23.82
C THR A 8 23.53 -14.81 23.15
N ASP A 9 23.86 -14.58 21.88
CA ASP A 9 23.34 -13.47 21.08
C ASP A 9 21.83 -13.54 20.85
N GLU A 10 21.28 -14.73 20.62
CA GLU A 10 19.85 -14.93 20.39
C GLU A 10 19.06 -14.82 21.69
N LEU A 11 19.63 -15.26 22.82
CA LEU A 11 19.06 -15.08 24.14
C LEU A 11 18.93 -13.61 24.52
N LEU A 12 19.89 -12.77 24.12
CA LEU A 12 19.85 -11.32 24.33
C LEU A 12 18.70 -10.67 23.56
N LEU A 13 18.51 -11.04 22.29
CA LEU A 13 17.40 -10.56 21.47
C LEU A 13 16.02 -10.95 22.05
N ILE A 14 15.90 -12.17 22.58
CA ILE A 14 14.66 -12.67 23.21
C ILE A 14 14.43 -11.99 24.57
N ALA A 15 15.47 -11.80 25.37
CA ALA A 15 15.39 -11.21 26.71
C ALA A 15 14.93 -9.74 26.71
N ASN A 16 15.15 -9.00 25.62
CA ASN A 16 14.70 -7.60 25.50
C ASN A 16 13.53 -7.41 24.54
N ASN A 17 12.99 -8.50 23.97
CA ASN A 17 11.84 -8.45 23.07
C ASN A 17 12.02 -7.46 21.90
N VAL A 18 13.22 -7.42 21.31
CA VAL A 18 13.62 -6.43 20.28
C VAL A 18 12.71 -6.46 19.04
N THR A 19 12.15 -7.63 18.70
CA THR A 19 11.20 -7.80 17.60
C THR A 19 9.74 -7.56 17.99
N GLY A 20 9.43 -7.47 19.29
CA GLY A 20 8.05 -7.41 19.80
C GLY A 20 7.25 -8.71 19.67
N GLU A 21 7.86 -9.77 19.11
CA GLU A 21 7.21 -11.04 18.80
C GLU A 21 7.26 -12.05 19.95
N TYR A 22 8.05 -11.79 21.00
CA TYR A 22 8.28 -12.75 22.08
C TYR A 22 7.32 -12.55 23.25
N THR A 23 6.83 -13.67 23.78
CA THR A 23 5.96 -13.66 24.96
C THR A 23 6.77 -13.44 26.25
N ASP A 24 6.17 -12.80 27.25
CA ASP A 24 6.82 -12.53 28.55
C ASP A 24 7.43 -13.77 29.22
N LYS A 25 6.87 -14.96 28.96
CA LYS A 25 7.40 -16.23 29.47
C LYS A 25 8.74 -16.59 28.82
N GLN A 26 8.89 -16.37 27.52
CA GLN A 26 10.12 -16.60 26.78
C GLN A 26 11.20 -15.60 27.18
N VAL A 27 10.82 -14.33 27.31
CA VAL A 27 11.67 -13.24 27.81
C VAL A 27 12.26 -13.60 29.18
N ARG A 28 11.41 -14.05 30.11
CA ARG A 28 11.82 -14.39 31.48
C ARG A 28 12.75 -15.61 31.53
N GLN A 29 12.52 -16.59 30.67
CA GLN A 29 13.36 -17.78 30.57
C GLN A 29 14.73 -17.48 29.95
N ALA A 30 14.80 -16.59 28.94
CA ALA A 30 16.05 -16.13 28.36
C ALA A 30 16.90 -15.33 29.38
N LYS A 31 16.27 -14.45 30.17
CA LYS A 31 16.95 -13.71 31.26
C LYS A 31 17.56 -14.63 32.31
N LEU A 32 16.83 -15.67 32.72
CA LEU A 32 17.33 -16.67 33.67
C LEU A 32 18.52 -17.46 33.11
N GLU A 33 18.51 -17.75 31.82
CA GLU A 33 19.58 -18.50 31.17
C GLU A 33 20.85 -17.67 30.96
N LEU A 34 20.72 -16.38 30.67
CA LEU A 34 21.83 -15.42 30.66
C LEU A 34 22.47 -15.26 32.05
N TYR A 35 21.63 -15.16 33.10
CA TYR A 35 22.09 -15.07 34.49
C TYR A 35 22.88 -16.33 34.91
N ASN A 36 22.39 -17.52 34.57
CA ASN A 36 23.08 -18.79 34.85
C ASN A 36 24.42 -18.95 34.11
N ARG A 37 24.63 -18.21 33.02
CA ARG A 37 25.89 -18.20 32.24
C ARG A 37 26.92 -17.20 32.77
N GLY A 38 26.60 -16.42 33.81
CA GLY A 38 27.54 -15.50 34.46
C GLY A 38 28.01 -14.35 33.56
N VAL A 39 27.19 -13.96 32.58
CA VAL A 39 27.53 -12.89 31.63
C VAL A 39 27.43 -11.55 32.37
N ASP A 40 28.50 -10.75 32.31
CA ASP A 40 28.60 -9.44 32.98
C ASP A 40 27.71 -8.37 32.31
N ASP A 41 26.90 -7.67 33.11
CA ASP A 41 25.86 -6.73 32.63
C ASP A 41 26.40 -5.61 31.72
N LYS A 42 27.67 -5.21 31.84
CA LYS A 42 28.26 -4.17 30.97
C LYS A 42 28.64 -4.71 29.60
N VAL A 43 29.19 -5.92 29.54
CA VAL A 43 29.54 -6.59 28.28
C VAL A 43 28.28 -6.96 27.50
N ILE A 44 27.20 -7.32 28.21
CA ILE A 44 25.86 -7.51 27.66
C ILE A 44 25.37 -6.24 26.96
N ALA A 45 25.50 -5.07 27.59
CA ALA A 45 25.00 -3.81 27.04
C ALA A 45 25.73 -3.40 25.76
N ASP A 46 27.07 -3.46 25.73
CA ASP A 46 27.87 -3.08 24.57
C ASP A 46 27.64 -4.03 23.37
N ILE A 47 27.62 -5.36 23.61
CA ILE A 47 27.35 -6.35 22.55
C ILE A 47 25.91 -6.20 22.03
N MET A 48 24.96 -5.90 22.91
CA MET A 48 23.57 -5.69 22.54
C MET A 48 23.37 -4.44 21.69
N GLU A 49 23.96 -3.30 22.03
CA GLU A 49 23.84 -2.06 21.27
C GLU A 49 24.36 -2.24 19.83
N GLU A 50 25.52 -2.89 19.68
CA GLU A 50 26.09 -3.19 18.35
C GLU A 50 25.17 -4.13 17.53
N LYS A 51 24.53 -5.11 18.18
CA LYS A 51 23.63 -6.07 17.53
C LYS A 51 22.27 -5.46 17.20
N GLU A 52 21.73 -4.61 18.06
CA GLU A 52 20.50 -3.85 17.83
C GLU A 52 20.69 -2.90 16.65
N GLU A 53 21.80 -2.17 16.59
CA GLU A 53 22.12 -1.34 15.43
C GLU A 53 22.22 -2.16 14.14
N ALA A 54 22.90 -3.31 14.18
CA ALA A 54 23.04 -4.18 13.03
C ALA A 54 21.68 -4.75 12.58
N PHE A 55 20.79 -5.08 13.52
CA PHE A 55 19.44 -5.56 13.25
C PHE A 55 18.54 -4.46 12.69
N MET A 56 18.55 -3.27 13.29
CA MET A 56 17.81 -2.10 12.81
C MET A 56 18.27 -1.69 11.41
N ARG A 57 19.58 -1.71 11.14
CA ARG A 57 20.12 -1.49 9.79
C ARG A 57 19.64 -2.54 8.78
N ARG A 58 19.50 -3.81 9.18
CA ARG A 58 18.97 -4.88 8.32
C ARG A 58 17.48 -4.70 8.05
N LEU A 59 16.68 -4.35 9.07
CA LEU A 59 15.26 -4.04 8.90
C LEU A 59 15.06 -2.81 8.03
N ASP A 60 15.82 -1.74 8.25
CA ASP A 60 15.78 -0.54 7.43
C ASP A 60 16.23 -0.81 5.99
N ALA A 61 17.22 -1.67 5.78
CA ALA A 61 17.66 -2.09 4.45
C ALA A 61 16.58 -2.93 3.74
N ALA A 62 15.93 -3.85 4.46
CA ALA A 62 14.81 -4.64 3.95
C ALA A 62 13.60 -3.76 3.62
N ALA A 63 13.21 -2.86 4.53
CA ALA A 63 12.13 -1.90 4.32
C ALA A 63 12.43 -0.93 3.17
N ARG A 64 13.67 -0.47 3.02
CA ARG A 64 14.10 0.34 1.86
C ARG A 64 14.09 -0.46 0.57
N ALA A 65 14.50 -1.71 0.58
CA ALA A 65 14.46 -2.59 -0.59
C ALA A 65 13.01 -2.88 -1.01
N GLU A 66 12.11 -3.10 -0.06
CA GLU A 66 10.68 -3.27 -0.31
C GLU A 66 10.05 -2.00 -0.84
N LYS A 67 10.33 -0.85 -0.22
CA LYS A 67 9.88 0.46 -0.69
C LYS A 67 10.37 0.77 -2.11
N ALA A 68 11.63 0.45 -2.43
CA ALA A 68 12.18 0.61 -3.77
C ALA A 68 11.52 -0.31 -4.81
N ARG A 69 11.12 -1.53 -4.43
CA ARG A 69 10.33 -2.42 -5.30
C ARG A 69 8.94 -1.85 -5.56
N MET A 70 8.27 -1.38 -4.51
CA MET A 70 6.96 -0.73 -4.60
C MET A 70 7.00 0.54 -5.45
N ASP A 71 8.05 1.36 -5.31
CA ASP A 71 8.21 2.59 -6.10
C ASP A 71 8.50 2.30 -7.59
N LYS A 72 9.31 1.28 -7.90
CA LYS A 72 9.51 0.81 -9.28
C LYS A 72 8.20 0.31 -9.91
N GLN A 73 7.35 -0.34 -9.12
CA GLN A 73 6.03 -0.79 -9.59
C GLN A 73 5.08 0.40 -9.79
N ASN A 74 5.08 1.36 -8.85
CA ASN A 74 4.31 2.60 -8.97
C ASN A 74 4.70 3.42 -10.20
N GLU A 75 6.00 3.50 -10.53
CA GLU A 75 6.49 4.23 -11.70
C GLU A 75 6.00 3.61 -13.02
N LYS A 76 6.03 2.28 -13.12
CA LYS A 76 5.45 1.54 -14.26
C LYS A 76 3.95 1.77 -14.36
N ASN A 77 3.25 1.74 -13.24
CA ASN A 77 1.79 1.92 -13.18
C ASN A 77 1.36 3.34 -13.57
N ARG A 78 2.18 4.37 -13.29
CA ARG A 78 1.87 5.78 -13.59
C ARG A 78 1.65 6.07 -15.08
N ASN A 79 2.33 5.34 -15.96
CA ASN A 79 2.30 5.58 -17.41
C ASN A 79 1.29 4.70 -18.17
N VAL A 80 0.60 3.79 -17.49
CA VAL A 80 -0.40 2.94 -18.16
C VAL A 80 -1.62 3.81 -18.45
N SER A 81 -1.93 4.05 -19.72
CA SER A 81 -3.15 4.76 -20.15
C SER A 81 -4.30 3.78 -20.44
N TYR A 82 -5.53 4.29 -20.55
CA TYR A 82 -6.65 3.51 -21.09
C TYR A 82 -6.45 3.24 -22.58
N ARG A 83 -6.93 2.09 -23.08
CA ARG A 83 -6.99 1.89 -24.53
C ARG A 83 -8.04 2.84 -25.10
N TRP A 84 -7.79 3.36 -26.30
CA TRP A 84 -8.67 4.33 -26.95
C TRP A 84 -10.14 3.87 -27.03
N TRP A 85 -10.38 2.57 -27.25
CA TRP A 85 -11.73 1.98 -27.23
C TRP A 85 -12.44 2.07 -25.87
N GLU A 86 -11.73 1.87 -24.76
CA GLU A 86 -12.33 1.97 -23.41
C GLU A 86 -12.78 3.40 -23.12
N MET A 87 -12.03 4.41 -23.62
CA MET A 87 -12.41 5.82 -23.48
C MET A 87 -13.67 6.16 -24.28
N LEU A 88 -13.82 5.61 -25.50
CA LEU A 88 -15.02 5.83 -26.32
C LEU A 88 -16.28 5.26 -25.66
N VAL A 89 -16.19 4.06 -25.07
CA VAL A 89 -17.32 3.47 -24.34
C VAL A 89 -17.73 4.34 -23.16
N ILE A 90 -16.76 4.81 -22.35
CA ILE A 90 -17.06 5.66 -21.19
C ILE A 90 -17.69 6.99 -21.63
N PHE A 91 -17.19 7.58 -22.73
CA PHE A 91 -17.69 8.85 -23.26
C PHE A 91 -19.13 8.76 -23.77
N ILE A 92 -19.48 7.72 -24.53
CA ILE A 92 -20.84 7.53 -25.06
C ILE A 92 -21.84 7.26 -23.93
N PHE A 93 -21.43 6.49 -22.91
CA PHE A 93 -22.27 6.15 -21.78
C PHE A 93 -22.20 7.17 -20.62
N ALA A 94 -21.44 8.26 -20.75
CA ALA A 94 -21.26 9.29 -19.71
C ALA A 94 -22.59 9.81 -19.11
N PRO A 95 -23.61 10.18 -19.91
CA PRO A 95 -24.87 10.69 -19.36
C PRO A 95 -25.66 9.61 -18.64
N PHE A 96 -25.54 8.35 -19.09
CA PHE A 96 -26.17 7.21 -18.43
C PHE A 96 -25.51 6.92 -17.07
N TYR A 97 -24.22 7.20 -16.91
CA TYR A 97 -23.51 7.08 -15.63
C TYR A 97 -23.91 8.16 -14.62
N LEU A 98 -24.16 9.40 -15.04
CA LEU A 98 -24.58 10.49 -14.14
C LEU A 98 -26.09 10.51 -13.85
N CYS A 99 -26.95 10.34 -14.86
CA CYS A 99 -28.40 10.45 -14.67
C CYS A 99 -29.02 9.27 -13.91
N ARG A 100 -28.36 8.11 -13.88
CA ARG A 100 -28.91 6.88 -13.30
C ARG A 100 -28.06 6.39 -12.13
N GLN A 101 -28.04 7.18 -11.05
CA GLN A 101 -27.33 6.90 -9.78
C GLN A 101 -27.61 5.50 -9.18
N HIS A 102 -28.68 4.80 -9.60
CA HIS A 102 -29.05 3.45 -9.16
C HIS A 102 -28.48 2.28 -10.01
N TYR A 103 -27.90 2.56 -11.18
CA TYR A 103 -27.24 1.55 -12.05
C TYR A 103 -25.73 1.77 -12.15
N LEU A 104 -25.12 2.43 -11.16
CA LEU A 104 -23.69 2.30 -10.95
C LEU A 104 -23.41 0.79 -10.85
N PRO A 105 -22.65 0.18 -11.77
CA PRO A 105 -22.16 -1.17 -11.54
C PRO A 105 -21.44 -1.09 -10.19
N SER A 106 -21.74 -1.99 -9.26
CA SER A 106 -21.11 -2.01 -7.92
C SER A 106 -19.59 -1.95 -7.99
N ASP A 107 -19.02 -2.24 -9.15
CA ASP A 107 -17.60 -2.25 -9.48
C ASP A 107 -17.00 -0.87 -9.81
N PHE A 108 -17.77 0.20 -10.04
CA PHE A 108 -17.25 1.49 -10.54
C PHE A 108 -16.40 2.23 -9.48
N PHE A 109 -16.95 2.41 -8.28
CA PHE A 109 -16.28 3.05 -7.16
C PHE A 109 -15.14 2.21 -6.55
N PRO A 110 -15.29 0.89 -6.31
CA PRO A 110 -14.18 0.09 -5.81
C PRO A 110 -13.03 0.02 -6.82
N LYS A 111 -13.30 0.03 -8.14
CA LYS A 111 -12.24 0.08 -9.16
C LYS A 111 -11.54 1.43 -9.21
N LEU A 112 -12.23 2.55 -8.97
CA LEU A 112 -11.59 3.86 -8.79
C LEU A 112 -10.79 3.94 -7.48
N LYS A 113 -11.30 3.34 -6.40
CA LYS A 113 -10.61 3.26 -5.11
C LYS A 113 -9.35 2.39 -5.22
N GLN A 114 -9.41 1.30 -5.98
CA GLN A 114 -8.26 0.46 -6.36
C GLN A 114 -7.26 1.25 -7.23
N LEU A 115 -7.73 1.93 -8.29
CA LEU A 115 -6.88 2.77 -9.15
C LEU A 115 -6.17 3.89 -8.35
N LYS A 116 -6.85 4.49 -7.36
CA LYS A 116 -6.26 5.48 -6.44
C LYS A 116 -5.30 4.84 -5.44
N ALA A 117 -5.63 3.67 -4.90
CA ALA A 117 -4.77 2.92 -3.99
C ALA A 117 -3.49 2.42 -4.67
N GLU A 118 -3.56 2.11 -5.95
CA GLU A 118 -2.49 1.55 -6.77
C GLU A 118 -1.78 2.62 -7.65
N LYS A 119 -2.01 3.91 -7.34
CA LYS A 119 -1.39 5.11 -7.94
C LYS A 119 -1.48 5.22 -9.48
N TYR A 120 -2.58 4.78 -10.08
CA TYR A 120 -2.86 4.99 -11.51
C TYR A 120 -3.44 6.39 -11.81
N ASP A 121 -2.66 7.43 -11.55
CA ASP A 121 -3.11 8.82 -11.69
C ASP A 121 -3.55 9.18 -13.11
N LEU A 122 -2.90 8.61 -14.14
CA LEU A 122 -3.16 8.93 -15.54
C LEU A 122 -4.49 8.35 -16.02
N LYS A 123 -4.77 7.08 -15.69
CA LYS A 123 -6.09 6.44 -15.93
C LYS A 123 -7.20 7.16 -15.19
N PHE A 124 -6.97 7.50 -13.92
CA PHE A 124 -7.96 8.18 -13.10
C PHE A 124 -8.36 9.52 -13.73
N ARG A 125 -7.39 10.35 -14.11
CA ARG A 125 -7.63 11.65 -14.76
C ARG A 125 -8.32 11.51 -16.10
N GLN A 126 -7.85 10.60 -16.97
CA GLN A 126 -8.46 10.37 -18.29
C GLN A 126 -9.94 9.98 -18.17
N ARG A 127 -10.28 9.11 -17.22
CA ARG A 127 -11.67 8.67 -17.01
C ARG A 127 -12.58 9.80 -16.54
N ILE A 128 -12.13 10.64 -15.62
CA ILE A 128 -12.90 11.80 -15.14
C ILE A 128 -13.07 12.83 -16.25
N ILE A 129 -12.01 13.10 -17.02
CA ILE A 129 -12.07 14.04 -18.15
C ILE A 129 -13.04 13.53 -19.23
N CYS A 130 -12.98 12.24 -19.59
CA CYS A 130 -13.90 11.66 -20.56
C CYS A 130 -15.36 11.69 -20.09
N LEU A 131 -15.61 11.50 -18.79
CA LEU A 131 -16.96 11.56 -18.23
C LEU A 131 -17.52 12.98 -18.34
N LEU A 132 -16.79 13.98 -17.82
CA LEU A 132 -17.19 15.39 -17.87
C LEU A 132 -17.34 15.90 -19.31
N ALA A 133 -16.43 15.51 -20.21
CA ALA A 133 -16.51 15.88 -21.62
C ALA A 133 -17.74 15.27 -22.30
N GLY A 134 -18.04 14.00 -22.02
CA GLY A 134 -19.23 13.31 -22.54
C GLY A 134 -20.52 14.00 -22.10
N ASP A 135 -20.62 14.37 -20.83
CA ASP A 135 -21.79 15.06 -20.30
C ASP A 135 -22.00 16.44 -20.95
N MET A 136 -20.93 17.23 -21.10
CA MET A 136 -21.00 18.52 -21.78
C MET A 136 -21.47 18.39 -23.23
N VAL A 137 -20.97 17.39 -23.97
CA VAL A 137 -21.37 17.13 -25.36
C VAL A 137 -22.85 16.75 -25.43
N TRP A 138 -23.34 15.91 -24.52
CA TRP A 138 -24.74 15.53 -24.49
C TRP A 138 -25.68 16.67 -24.12
N ILE A 139 -25.29 17.53 -23.17
CA ILE A 139 -26.04 18.75 -22.85
C ILE A 139 -26.10 19.66 -24.08
N PHE A 140 -24.98 19.81 -24.81
CA PHE A 140 -24.92 20.61 -26.02
C PHE A 140 -25.82 20.04 -27.14
N ILE A 141 -25.76 18.73 -27.38
CA ILE A 141 -26.64 18.04 -28.35
C ILE A 141 -28.12 18.24 -27.99
N TYR A 142 -28.46 18.06 -26.71
CA TYR A 142 -29.81 18.25 -26.22
C TYR A 142 -30.28 19.70 -26.41
N TRP A 143 -29.41 20.68 -26.12
CA TRP A 143 -29.69 22.09 -26.33
C TRP A 143 -29.91 22.43 -27.81
N VAL A 144 -29.03 21.97 -28.71
CA VAL A 144 -29.18 22.15 -30.17
C VAL A 144 -30.48 21.51 -30.66
N TYR A 145 -30.77 20.28 -30.23
CA TYR A 145 -32.01 19.58 -30.60
C TYR A 145 -33.25 20.37 -30.17
N TYR A 146 -33.31 20.84 -28.93
CA TYR A 146 -34.43 21.65 -28.46
C TYR A 146 -34.51 23.02 -29.15
N SER A 147 -33.38 23.63 -29.46
CA SER A 147 -33.33 24.90 -30.19
C SER A 147 -33.80 24.78 -31.64
N PHE A 148 -33.66 23.60 -32.26
CA PHE A 148 -34.13 23.34 -33.63
C PHE A 148 -35.56 22.82 -33.69
N VAL A 149 -36.00 22.04 -32.69
CA VAL A 149 -37.35 21.46 -32.65
C VAL A 149 -38.40 22.47 -32.18
N LYS A 150 -38.00 23.49 -31.42
CA LYS A 150 -38.92 24.47 -30.80
C LYS A 150 -38.92 25.85 -31.49
N ASN A 151 -38.14 26.01 -32.55
CA ASN A 151 -38.22 27.12 -33.52
C ASN A 151 -38.94 26.63 -34.77
#